data_AF-A0AAD8GSL9-F1
#
_entry.id   AF-A0AAD8GSL9-F1
#
_cell.length_a   1.000
_cell.length_b   1.000
_cell.length_c   1.000
_cell.angle_alpha   90.00
_cell.angle_beta   90.00
_cell.angle_gamma   90.00
#
_symmetry.space_group_name_H-M   'P 1'
#
loop_
_entity.id
_entity.type
_entity.pdbx_description
1 polymer ?
#
loop_
_entity_poly.entity_id
_entity_poly.type
_entity_poly.pdbx_seq_one_letter_code
_entity_poly.pdbx_strand_id
1 'polypeptide(L)'
;MPHLYSLQYKADDSVTLWVNKVGPYNNPQETYNYYSLPFCHPSGHAGHKWGGLGEVLGGNELIDSQISLKFQKNVEKSTICELKLDEAKVKQFKDAIENS
;
A
#
# COMPACT_ATOMS: atom_id res chain seq x y z
N MET A 1 -8.33 12.41 34.17
CA MET A 1 -9.09 12.31 32.91
C MET A 1 -8.20 12.92 31.83
N PRO A 2 -7.48 12.14 30.99
CA PRO A 2 -6.65 12.75 29.97
C PRO A 2 -7.55 13.24 28.83
N HIS A 3 -7.42 14.53 28.51
CA HIS A 3 -8.03 15.15 27.35
C HIS A 3 -7.62 14.42 26.09
N LEU A 4 -8.60 13.89 25.35
CA LEU A 4 -8.42 13.35 24.02
C LEU A 4 -8.11 14.52 23.07
N TYR A 5 -6.83 14.83 22.87
CA TYR A 5 -6.42 15.79 21.84
C TYR A 5 -6.76 15.20 20.47
N SER A 6 -7.68 15.83 19.74
CA SER A 6 -7.85 15.54 18.31
C SER A 6 -6.57 15.99 17.61
N LEU A 7 -5.73 15.04 17.18
CA LEU A 7 -4.59 15.34 16.33
C LEU A 7 -5.14 15.76 14.96
N GLN A 8 -5.19 17.06 14.70
CA GLN A 8 -5.59 17.59 13.40
C GLN A 8 -4.33 17.84 12.57
N TYR A 9 -4.33 17.36 11.33
CA TYR A 9 -3.28 17.67 10.37
C TYR A 9 -3.29 19.16 10.04
N LYS A 10 -2.10 19.76 9.96
CA LYS A 10 -1.87 21.10 9.45
C LYS A 10 -1.48 21.03 7.98
N ALA A 11 -1.68 22.13 7.26
CA ALA A 11 -1.20 22.23 5.89
C ALA A 11 0.31 21.94 5.82
N ASP A 12 0.73 21.21 4.79
CA ASP A 12 2.11 20.72 4.57
C ASP A 12 2.57 19.56 5.48
N ASP A 13 1.76 19.11 6.45
CA ASP A 13 2.08 17.93 7.26
C ASP A 13 2.20 16.67 6.37
N SER A 14 3.16 15.80 6.72
CA SER A 14 3.36 14.52 6.05
C SER A 14 2.21 13.55 6.35
N VAL A 15 1.70 12.90 5.31
CA VAL A 15 0.66 11.87 5.42
C VAL A 15 1.25 10.52 5.04
N THR A 16 1.22 9.56 5.97
CA THR A 16 1.67 8.20 5.69
C THR A 16 0.63 7.47 4.84
N LEU A 17 1.03 7.02 3.65
CA LEU A 17 0.23 6.15 2.80
C LEU A 17 0.54 4.69 3.11
N TRP A 18 -0.43 3.99 3.68
CA TRP A 18 -0.36 2.57 3.96
C TRP A 18 -0.97 1.78 2.80
N VAL A 19 -0.22 0.81 2.26
CA VAL A 19 -0.76 -0.19 1.33
C VAL A 19 -1.20 -1.43 2.10
N ASN A 20 -2.17 -2.18 1.55
CA ASN A 20 -2.68 -3.39 2.17
C ASN A 20 -2.85 -4.50 1.14
N LYS A 21 -3.91 -4.41 0.32
CA LYS A 21 -4.30 -5.44 -0.63
C LYS A 21 -4.68 -4.87 -1.99
N VAL A 22 -4.55 -5.70 -3.01
CA VAL A 22 -4.92 -5.45 -4.40
C VAL A 22 -5.69 -6.65 -4.94
N GLY A 23 -6.54 -6.44 -5.94
CA GLY A 23 -7.29 -7.50 -6.57
C GLY A 23 -7.65 -7.15 -8.00
N PRO A 24 -7.98 -8.13 -8.83
CA PRO A 24 -8.46 -7.90 -10.19
C PRO A 24 -9.81 -7.18 -10.19
N TYR A 25 -9.99 -6.27 -11.13
CA TYR A 25 -11.23 -5.48 -11.23
C TYR A 25 -12.48 -6.35 -11.47
N ASN A 26 -12.33 -7.44 -12.23
CA ASN A 26 -13.44 -8.33 -12.61
C ASN A 26 -13.80 -9.38 -11.55
N ASN A 27 -12.94 -9.61 -10.55
CA ASN A 27 -13.21 -10.53 -9.45
C ASN A 27 -12.85 -9.90 -8.08
N PRO A 28 -13.76 -9.09 -7.52
CA PRO A 28 -13.50 -8.39 -6.25
C PRO A 28 -13.42 -9.31 -5.02
N GLN A 29 -13.71 -10.61 -5.15
CA GLN A 29 -13.52 -11.57 -4.05
C GLN A 29 -12.05 -12.01 -3.92
N GLU A 30 -11.30 -11.94 -5.01
CA GLU A 30 -9.89 -12.26 -5.01
C GLU A 30 -9.05 -11.06 -4.55
N THR A 31 -8.25 -11.28 -3.52
CA THR A 31 -7.37 -10.24 -2.98
C THR A 31 -6.01 -10.82 -2.63
N TYR A 32 -4.99 -10.04 -2.94
CA TYR A 32 -3.59 -10.33 -2.70
C TYR A 32 -3.00 -9.23 -1.82
N ASN A 33 -2.05 -9.56 -0.94
CA ASN A 33 -1.29 -8.51 -0.28
C ASN A 33 -0.55 -7.68 -1.34
N TYR A 34 -0.54 -6.36 -1.20
CA TYR A 34 -0.04 -5.44 -2.21
C TYR A 34 1.36 -5.85 -2.70
N TYR A 35 2.22 -6.21 -1.76
CA TYR A 35 3.62 -6.56 -2.00
C TYR A 35 3.89 -8.03 -2.32
N SER A 36 2.85 -8.86 -2.41
CA SER A 36 2.98 -10.23 -2.95
C SER A 36 3.14 -10.25 -4.47
N LEU A 37 2.62 -9.22 -5.15
CA LEU A 37 2.85 -8.97 -6.56
C LEU A 37 4.11 -8.11 -6.75
N PRO A 38 4.78 -8.17 -7.91
CA PRO A 38 6.10 -7.59 -8.10
C PRO A 38 6.04 -6.08 -8.39
N PHE A 39 5.26 -5.32 -7.61
CA PHE A 39 5.24 -3.86 -7.64
C PHE A 39 6.54 -3.25 -7.07
N CYS A 40 6.68 -1.93 -7.23
CA CYS A 40 7.73 -1.15 -6.59
C CYS A 40 7.73 -1.37 -5.08
N HIS A 41 8.78 -2.01 -4.57
CA HIS A 41 8.97 -2.20 -3.14
C HIS A 41 9.80 -1.05 -2.56
N PRO A 42 9.43 -0.54 -1.38
CA PRO A 42 10.31 0.34 -0.62
C PRO A 42 11.65 -0.36 -0.35
N SER A 43 12.76 0.32 -0.67
CA SER A 43 14.10 -0.20 -0.39
C SER A 43 14.40 -0.05 1.10
N GLY A 44 14.24 -1.12 1.88
CA GLY A 44 14.55 -1.16 3.31
C GLY A 44 13.49 -1.89 4.14
N HIS A 45 13.57 -1.76 5.48
CA HIS A 45 12.53 -2.24 6.38
C HIS A 45 11.38 -1.21 6.38
N ALA A 46 10.34 -1.44 5.57
CA ALA A 46 9.12 -0.64 5.65
C ALA A 46 8.46 -0.83 7.01
N GLY A 47 7.85 0.22 7.55
CA GLY A 47 7.06 0.11 8.78
C GLY A 47 5.85 -0.79 8.51
N HIS A 48 5.62 -1.77 9.40
CA HIS A 48 4.39 -2.56 9.40
C HIS A 48 3.46 -2.03 10.50
N LYS A 49 2.18 -1.87 10.18
CA LYS A 49 1.13 -1.55 11.13
C LYS A 49 0.10 -2.67 11.12
N TRP A 50 -0.09 -3.27 12.28
CA TRP A 50 -1.08 -4.31 12.50
C TRP A 50 -2.28 -3.70 13.23
N GLY A 51 -3.48 -4.03 12.76
CA GLY A 51 -4.73 -3.65 13.41
C GLY A 51 -5.07 -4.55 14.60
N GLY A 52 -6.35 -4.60 14.94
CA GLY A 52 -6.86 -5.55 15.93
C GLY A 52 -6.80 -7.01 15.43
N LEU A 53 -7.02 -7.97 16.34
CA LEU A 53 -6.96 -9.41 16.03
C LEU A 53 -7.83 -9.79 14.82
N GLY A 54 -9.05 -9.24 14.70
CA GLY A 54 -9.94 -9.52 13.58
C GLY A 54 -9.39 -9.08 12.22
N GLU A 55 -8.65 -7.96 12.18
CA GLU A 55 -8.03 -7.46 10.96
C GLU A 55 -6.86 -8.34 10.54
N VAL A 56 -6.04 -8.77 11.50
CA VAL A 56 -4.93 -9.69 11.26
C VAL A 56 -5.44 -11.03 10.74
N LEU A 57 -6.51 -11.58 11.33
CA LEU A 57 -7.13 -12.82 10.84
C LEU A 57 -7.78 -12.67 9.46
N GLY A 58 -8.26 -11.47 9.13
CA GLY A 58 -8.66 -11.11 7.77
C GLY A 58 -7.49 -10.99 6.80
N GLY A 59 -6.25 -11.18 7.25
CA GLY A 59 -5.02 -11.08 6.45
C GLY A 59 -4.62 -9.64 6.14
N ASN A 60 -5.05 -8.66 6.93
CA ASN A 60 -4.60 -7.27 6.72
C ASN A 60 -3.18 -7.10 7.23
N GLU A 61 -2.36 -6.49 6.37
CA GLU A 61 -0.98 -6.13 6.65
C GLU A 61 -0.76 -4.74 6.06
N LEU A 62 -0.80 -3.71 6.92
CA LEU A 62 -0.58 -2.34 6.47
C LEU A 62 0.93 -2.08 6.41
N ILE A 63 1.43 -1.79 5.22
CA ILE A 63 2.86 -1.52 4.99
C ILE A 63 3.01 -0.08 4.51
N ASP A 64 3.98 0.65 5.08
CA ASP A 64 4.29 2.00 4.65
C ASP A 64 4.84 1.99 3.21
N SER A 65 4.12 2.67 2.30
CA SER A 65 4.50 2.76 0.89
C SER A 65 5.74 3.60 0.62
N GLN A 66 6.17 4.44 1.58
CA GLN A 66 7.22 5.45 1.43
C GLN A 66 6.97 6.51 0.34
N ILE A 67 5.73 6.60 -0.16
CA ILE A 67 5.33 7.64 -1.11
C ILE A 67 5.04 8.92 -0.32
N SER A 68 5.72 10.02 -0.70
CA SER A 68 5.55 11.30 -0.03
C SER A 68 4.21 11.94 -0.41
N LEU A 69 3.33 12.11 0.58
CA LEU A 69 2.09 12.86 0.47
C LEU A 69 2.06 13.97 1.52
N LYS A 70 1.50 15.12 1.16
CA LYS A 70 1.34 16.27 2.05
C LYS A 70 -0.11 16.67 2.19
N PHE A 71 -0.55 16.98 3.40
CA PHE A 71 -1.92 17.41 3.66
C PHE A 71 -2.17 18.81 3.05
N GLN A 72 -3.29 18.94 2.33
CA GLN A 72 -3.74 20.17 1.66
C GLN A 72 -2.74 20.78 0.65
N LYS A 73 -1.79 19.98 0.16
CA LYS A 73 -0.80 20.46 -0.79
C LYS A 73 -0.58 19.43 -1.89
N ASN A 74 -0.55 19.92 -3.13
CA ASN A 74 -0.19 19.08 -4.26
C ASN A 74 1.29 18.72 -4.17
N VAL A 75 1.56 17.42 -4.28
CA VAL A 75 2.91 16.89 -4.53
C VAL A 75 3.02 16.71 -6.04
N GLU A 76 4.11 17.22 -6.62
CA GLU A 76 4.37 17.10 -8.06
C GLU A 76 4.44 15.63 -8.46
N LYS A 77 3.94 15.32 -9.67
CA LYS A 77 3.97 13.96 -10.18
C LYS A 77 5.42 13.52 -10.39
N SER A 78 5.85 12.50 -9.66
CA SER A 78 7.17 11.90 -9.80
C SER A 78 7.08 10.40 -10.06
N THR A 79 8.13 9.84 -10.65
CA THR A 79 8.30 8.39 -10.75
C THR A 79 8.61 7.83 -9.36
N ILE A 80 7.83 6.86 -8.89
CA ILE A 80 8.05 6.19 -7.59
C ILE A 80 9.28 5.28 -7.68
N CYS A 81 9.30 4.40 -8.67
CA CYS A 81 10.45 3.56 -9.00
C CYS A 81 10.40 3.12 -10.46
N GLU A 82 11.53 2.64 -10.98
CA GLU A 82 11.59 1.92 -12.25
C GLU A 82 11.58 0.42 -11.99
N LEU A 83 10.60 -0.28 -12.57
CA LEU A 83 10.47 -1.74 -12.45
C LEU A 83 10.85 -2.40 -13.79
N LYS A 84 11.91 -3.21 -13.77
CA LYS A 84 12.22 -4.10 -14.90
C LYS A 84 11.35 -5.35 -14.83
N LEU A 85 10.55 -5.54 -15.88
CA LEU A 85 9.67 -6.69 -16.07
C LEU A 85 10.41 -7.78 -16.83
N ASP A 86 10.72 -8.87 -16.13
CA ASP A 86 11.14 -10.13 -16.74
C ASP A 86 9.91 -11.03 -16.98
N GLU A 87 10.12 -12.14 -17.67
CA GLU A 87 9.05 -13.09 -18.02
C GLU A 87 8.32 -13.62 -16.78
N ALA A 88 9.02 -13.85 -15.68
CA ALA A 88 8.43 -14.35 -14.44
C ALA A 88 7.49 -13.32 -13.79
N LYS A 89 7.91 -12.05 -13.71
CA LYS A 89 7.08 -10.96 -13.17
C LYS A 89 5.87 -10.68 -14.06
N VAL A 90 6.05 -10.70 -15.38
CA VAL A 90 4.93 -10.53 -16.33
C VAL A 90 3.92 -11.65 -16.14
N LYS A 91 4.39 -12.89 -16.04
CA LYS A 91 3.52 -14.04 -15.79
C LYS A 91 2.75 -13.88 -14.49
N GLN A 92 3.42 -13.48 -13.40
CA GLN A 92 2.77 -13.30 -12.10
C GLN A 92 1.66 -12.24 -12.14
N PHE A 93 1.88 -11.12 -12.84
CA PHE A 93 0.83 -10.11 -13.02
C PHE A 93 -0.34 -10.62 -13.87
N LYS A 94 -0.06 -11.39 -14.94
CA LYS A 94 -1.12 -11.98 -15.78
C LYS A 94 -1.95 -12.99 -15.00
N ASP A 95 -1.29 -13.89 -14.28
CA ASP A 95 -1.97 -14.92 -13.49
C ASP A 95 -2.92 -14.29 -12.45
N ALA A 96 -2.53 -13.16 -11.85
CA ALA A 96 -3.37 -12.41 -10.89
C ALA A 96 -4.56 -11.66 -11.52
N ILE A 97 -4.67 -11.64 -12.85
CA ILE A 97 -5.77 -11.02 -13.60
C ILE A 97 -6.61 -12.07 -14.34
N GLU A 98 -5.97 -13.11 -14.89
CA GLU A 98 -6.60 -14.10 -15.77
C GLU A 98 -7.16 -15.32 -15.03
N ASN A 99 -6.61 -15.67 -13.86
CA ASN A 99 -7.14 -16.78 -13.04
C ASN A 99 -8.31 -16.37 -12.13
N SER A 100 -8.91 -15.21 -12.42
CA SER A 100 -9.94 -14.57 -11.60
C SER A 100 -11.35 -14.83 -12.11
#